data_AF-A0A7Y5WAR7-F1
#
_entry.id   AF-A0A7Y5WAR7-F1
#
_cell.length_a   1.000
_cell.length_b   1.000
_cell.length_c   1.000
_cell.angle_alpha   90.00
_cell.angle_beta   90.00
_cell.angle_gamma   90.00
#
_symmetry.space_group_name_H-M   'P 1'
#
loop_
_entity.id
_entity.type
_entity.pdbx_description
1 polymer ?
#
loop_
_entity_poly.entity_id
_entity_poly.type
_entity_poly.pdbx_seq_one_letter_code
_entity_poly.pdbx_strand_id
1 'polypeptide(L)'
;MGGILIDGKLVKLPGTYVTTKVQESGTPVFSNFNIAAIVGEHFMGPVYSATPDDIIEMIPAFSSPSEAARVYSEGDMITQFRQMRKKTTSPVLILGMGKVTKVSFTLVDDATPTPNDVVTLTSKLGGIPTNAIYMAITAVGNVKTVTITPPHLIKRLVADAASGAKVLKLTNVDGLYPGKTMFLSKSGTGTPASITIESVDSVNNTVTLTAAIGAAYSTANFSFIFDKDLSSQEKASFDTMTLEQFTNWINTNSRIFTAEIETGATTAPVAFAEKHVASITGATPATNTALVDADWLTFTDEFFGLAEAYYAASRLKIRHLLIKSTSATHHGYLKTMAANMRADGWPIQVWTGVALGDHNQAESASTHPIARAKALASQDIILAGHGLDGLSAALSLAPRALGEVLAADTTHNLTNDNMDAVQVEKLFGTSNKLEAERWLSAGVLFCQSKADGFRVTQGVNTYQDQNRNWNAQEKATYLIMQRQLADEWNADARLNFEDLHGADNLTLSLISGRAVAFRNTKVDLGKVTEETTVSSITKTENGWRVAWDVHFPSADDFIELVTNIIA
;
A
#
# COMPACT_ATOMS: atom_id res chain seq x y z
N MET A 1 6.81 -7.86 -48.08
CA MET A 1 5.82 -8.36 -47.11
C MET A 1 6.54 -8.53 -45.77
N GLY A 2 6.32 -7.62 -44.82
CA GLY A 2 6.96 -7.69 -43.50
C GLY A 2 6.09 -8.47 -42.52
N GLY A 3 6.68 -9.44 -41.82
CA GLY A 3 6.07 -10.10 -40.66
C GLY A 3 6.92 -9.80 -39.43
N ILE A 4 6.29 -9.76 -38.25
CA ILE A 4 6.99 -9.62 -36.96
C ILE A 4 7.04 -11.01 -36.32
N LEU A 5 8.18 -11.30 -35.67
CA LEU A 5 8.37 -12.47 -34.82
C LEU A 5 7.99 -12.11 -33.38
N ILE A 6 7.06 -12.88 -32.80
CA ILE A 6 6.74 -12.85 -31.37
C ILE A 6 6.89 -14.28 -30.87
N ASP A 7 7.72 -14.49 -29.85
CA ASP A 7 8.05 -15.81 -29.28
C ASP A 7 8.39 -16.90 -30.30
N GLY A 8 9.16 -16.53 -31.34
CA GLY A 8 9.61 -17.46 -32.38
C GLY A 8 8.56 -17.84 -33.44
N LYS A 9 7.34 -17.28 -33.39
CA LYS A 9 6.30 -17.49 -34.42
C LYS A 9 6.09 -16.23 -35.27
N LEU A 10 6.08 -16.41 -36.59
CA LEU A 10 5.85 -15.33 -37.56
C LEU A 10 4.35 -15.11 -37.76
N VAL A 11 3.83 -13.96 -37.31
CA VAL A 11 2.43 -13.58 -37.51
C VAL A 11 2.32 -12.63 -38.71
N LYS A 12 1.40 -12.94 -39.65
CA LYS A 12 1.11 -12.08 -40.81
C LYS A 12 -0.04 -11.13 -40.47
N LEU A 13 0.18 -9.83 -40.65
CA LEU A 13 -0.86 -8.81 -40.51
C LEU A 13 -1.64 -8.63 -41.83
N PRO A 14 -2.99 -8.57 -41.83
CA PRO A 14 -3.77 -8.13 -42.98
C PRO A 14 -3.52 -6.64 -43.24
N GLY A 15 -3.39 -6.27 -44.52
CA GLY A 15 -2.81 -5.01 -44.96
C GLY A 15 -3.64 -3.74 -44.81
N THR A 16 -2.91 -2.62 -44.70
CA THR A 16 -3.18 -1.23 -45.16
C THR A 16 -4.45 -0.56 -44.62
N TYR A 17 -4.42 0.49 -43.80
CA TYR A 17 -3.59 1.71 -43.84
C TYR A 17 -3.10 2.11 -42.45
N VAL A 18 -1.86 2.56 -42.37
CA VAL A 18 -1.14 2.80 -41.12
C VAL A 18 -0.56 4.21 -41.14
N THR A 19 -0.85 4.99 -40.09
CA THR A 19 0.18 5.82 -39.45
C THR A 19 0.42 5.20 -38.08
N THR A 20 1.44 4.36 -37.95
CA THR A 20 1.85 3.77 -36.68
C THR A 20 2.63 4.84 -35.94
N LYS A 21 2.13 5.26 -34.79
CA LYS A 21 3.01 5.60 -33.68
C LYS A 21 3.17 4.33 -32.85
N VAL A 22 4.34 3.73 -32.91
CA VAL A 22 4.80 2.83 -31.86
C VAL A 22 5.10 3.71 -30.66
N GLN A 23 4.24 3.68 -29.64
CA GLN A 23 4.65 3.98 -28.28
C GLN A 23 4.94 2.64 -27.62
N GLU A 24 6.22 2.25 -27.63
CA GLU A 24 6.70 1.32 -26.62
C GLU A 24 6.70 2.07 -25.29
N SER A 25 5.94 1.60 -24.31
CA SER A 25 6.42 1.58 -22.94
C SER A 25 6.08 0.24 -22.33
N GLY A 26 7.10 -0.58 -22.14
CA GLY A 26 7.02 -1.79 -21.33
C GLY A 26 6.67 -1.44 -19.89
N THR A 27 5.40 -1.54 -19.57
CA THR A 27 4.85 -1.61 -18.22
C THR A 27 3.73 -2.64 -18.32
N PRO A 28 3.53 -3.55 -17.36
CA PRO A 28 2.37 -4.42 -17.38
C PRO A 28 1.14 -3.53 -17.60
N VAL A 29 0.25 -3.91 -18.51
CA VAL A 29 -1.00 -3.18 -18.76
C VAL A 29 -1.87 -3.37 -17.52
N PHE A 30 -1.58 -2.61 -16.46
CA PHE A 30 -2.51 -2.43 -15.37
C PHE A 30 -3.69 -1.68 -15.94
N SER A 31 -4.90 -2.20 -15.79
CA SER A 31 -6.07 -1.35 -15.92
C SER A 31 -5.86 -0.16 -14.98
N ASN A 32 -6.09 1.07 -15.45
CA ASN A 32 -6.00 2.29 -14.63
C ASN A 32 -6.92 2.22 -13.39
N PHE A 33 -7.79 1.22 -13.31
CA PHE A 33 -8.66 0.94 -12.20
C PHE A 33 -8.09 0.03 -11.11
N ASN A 34 -6.93 -0.60 -11.33
CA ASN A 34 -6.34 -1.59 -10.42
C ASN A 34 -5.15 -1.05 -9.60
N ILE A 35 -5.12 0.26 -9.34
CA ILE A 35 -4.06 0.89 -8.54
C ILE A 35 -4.56 1.07 -7.11
N ALA A 36 -3.97 0.30 -6.20
CA ALA A 36 -4.27 0.34 -4.78
C ALA A 36 -3.12 0.89 -3.95
N ALA A 37 -3.48 1.53 -2.85
CA ALA A 37 -2.53 2.01 -1.87
C ALA A 37 -2.91 1.57 -0.46
N ILE A 38 -1.94 1.06 0.29
CA ILE A 38 -2.07 0.74 1.71
C ILE A 38 -1.72 1.98 2.51
N VAL A 39 -2.58 2.37 3.43
CA VAL A 39 -2.39 3.57 4.25
C VAL A 39 -2.45 3.22 5.72
N GLY A 40 -1.43 3.63 6.47
CA GLY A 40 -1.40 3.44 7.92
C GLY A 40 -0.09 3.80 8.58
N GLU A 41 -0.03 3.52 9.87
CA GLU A 41 1.15 3.73 10.70
C GLU A 41 2.31 2.83 10.27
N HIS A 42 3.52 3.38 10.31
CA HIS A 42 4.76 2.68 10.01
C HIS A 42 5.82 2.93 11.07
N PHE A 43 6.75 1.96 11.20
CA PHE A 43 7.83 2.05 12.18
C PHE A 43 9.12 2.65 11.60
N MET A 44 9.30 2.48 10.29
CA MET A 44 10.38 3.03 9.46
C MET A 44 9.81 3.34 8.08
N GLY A 45 10.41 4.24 7.31
CA GLY A 45 10.03 4.51 5.92
C GLY A 45 9.89 6.01 5.62
N PRO A 46 9.53 6.36 4.38
CA PRO A 46 9.14 7.72 4.05
C PRO A 46 7.72 8.00 4.55
N VAL A 47 7.51 9.23 5.03
CA VAL A 47 6.19 9.79 5.30
C VAL A 47 5.64 10.35 4.00
N TYR A 48 4.34 10.18 3.75
CA TYR A 48 3.71 10.87 2.62
C TYR A 48 3.88 12.39 2.77
N SER A 49 4.11 13.11 1.67
CA SER A 49 4.15 14.57 1.66
C SER A 49 3.48 15.10 0.39
N ALA A 50 2.75 16.20 0.53
CA ALA A 50 2.15 16.91 -0.59
C ALA A 50 3.16 17.80 -1.36
N THR A 51 4.43 17.87 -0.92
CA THR A 51 5.48 18.64 -1.60
C THR A 51 5.96 17.92 -2.87
N PRO A 52 6.14 18.63 -4.01
CA PRO A 52 6.48 18.01 -5.30
C PRO A 52 7.82 17.28 -5.34
N ASP A 53 8.78 17.67 -4.50
CA ASP A 53 10.13 17.10 -4.51
C ASP A 53 10.05 15.62 -4.09
N ASP A 54 10.36 14.73 -5.04
CA ASP A 54 10.46 13.27 -4.88
C ASP A 54 9.15 12.50 -4.55
N ILE A 55 7.98 12.93 -5.06
CA ILE A 55 6.68 12.26 -4.85
C ILE A 55 6.68 10.75 -5.14
N ILE A 56 7.46 10.29 -6.13
CA ILE A 56 7.59 8.86 -6.48
C ILE A 56 8.40 8.11 -5.41
N GLU A 57 9.41 8.75 -4.82
CA GLU A 57 10.18 8.17 -3.70
C GLU A 57 9.33 8.13 -2.41
N MET A 58 8.36 9.05 -2.28
CA MET A 58 7.45 9.12 -1.13
C MET A 58 6.24 8.19 -1.22
N ILE A 59 5.82 7.81 -2.43
CA ILE A 59 4.76 6.81 -2.67
C ILE A 59 5.33 5.63 -3.48
N PRO A 60 6.21 4.83 -2.86
CA PRO A 60 6.85 3.72 -3.54
C PRO A 60 5.84 2.60 -3.87
N ALA A 61 5.97 2.06 -5.08
CA ALA A 61 5.29 0.85 -5.50
C ALA A 61 6.15 -0.37 -5.19
N PHE A 62 5.55 -1.39 -4.56
CA PHE A 62 6.24 -2.63 -4.25
C PHE A 62 5.63 -3.80 -4.97
N SER A 63 6.49 -4.67 -5.50
CA SER A 63 6.09 -5.92 -6.13
C SER A 63 6.03 -7.08 -5.14
N SER A 64 6.65 -6.94 -3.96
CA SER A 64 6.65 -7.98 -2.94
C SER A 64 6.55 -7.42 -1.51
N PRO A 65 5.91 -8.14 -0.57
CA PRO A 65 5.88 -7.74 0.83
C PRO A 65 7.27 -7.70 1.48
N SER A 66 8.21 -8.51 0.99
CA SER A 66 9.59 -8.53 1.49
C SER A 66 10.35 -7.27 1.12
N GLU A 67 10.17 -6.74 -0.10
CA GLU A 67 10.72 -5.43 -0.49
C GLU A 67 10.11 -4.32 0.35
N ALA A 68 8.79 -4.32 0.51
CA ALA A 68 8.09 -3.34 1.34
C ALA A 68 8.56 -3.39 2.80
N ALA A 69 8.76 -4.58 3.36
CA ALA A 69 9.24 -4.75 4.73
C ALA A 69 10.68 -4.24 4.95
N ARG A 70 11.51 -4.19 3.90
CA ARG A 70 12.85 -3.58 3.98
C ARG A 70 12.77 -2.06 4.14
N VAL A 71 11.77 -1.42 3.55
CA VAL A 71 11.58 0.04 3.62
C VAL A 71 10.76 0.42 4.85
N TYR A 72 9.64 -0.26 5.08
CA TYR A 72 8.67 0.13 6.10
C TYR A 72 8.81 -0.58 7.46
N SER A 73 9.75 -1.52 7.57
CA SER A 73 9.81 -2.52 8.63
C SER A 73 8.56 -3.42 8.65
N GLU A 74 8.66 -4.53 9.38
CA GLU A 74 7.50 -5.39 9.67
C GLU A 74 6.43 -4.64 10.46
N GLY A 75 5.16 -4.89 10.14
CA GLY A 75 4.02 -4.24 10.79
C GLY A 75 2.70 -4.53 10.09
N ASP A 76 1.64 -3.87 10.54
CA ASP A 76 0.28 -4.09 10.06
C ASP A 76 0.11 -3.84 8.55
N MET A 77 0.73 -2.79 8.01
CA MET A 77 0.68 -2.52 6.56
C MET A 77 1.32 -3.64 5.74
N ILE A 78 2.45 -4.20 6.21
CA ILE A 78 3.10 -5.34 5.55
C ILE A 78 2.23 -6.60 5.69
N THR A 79 1.57 -6.79 6.84
CA THR A 79 0.60 -7.87 7.02
C THR A 79 -0.56 -7.74 6.03
N GLN A 80 -1.15 -6.55 5.89
CA GLN A 80 -2.17 -6.27 4.89
C GLN A 80 -1.67 -6.59 3.48
N PHE A 81 -0.44 -6.19 3.15
CA PHE A 81 0.14 -6.49 1.85
C PHE A 81 0.32 -8.00 1.63
N ARG A 82 0.80 -8.75 2.63
CA ARG A 82 0.89 -10.23 2.55
C ARG A 82 -0.48 -10.87 2.30
N GLN A 83 -1.52 -10.40 2.97
CA GLN A 83 -2.87 -10.93 2.78
C GLN A 83 -3.39 -10.64 1.36
N MET A 84 -3.18 -9.42 0.86
CA MET A 84 -3.54 -9.06 -0.51
C MET A 84 -2.77 -9.89 -1.55
N ARG A 85 -1.48 -10.14 -1.31
CA ARG A 85 -0.60 -10.95 -2.19
C ARG A 85 -0.96 -12.43 -2.28
N LYS A 86 -1.85 -12.92 -1.42
CA LYS A 86 -2.42 -14.26 -1.60
C LYS A 86 -3.27 -14.34 -2.88
N LYS A 87 -3.80 -13.20 -3.35
CA LYS A 87 -4.77 -13.14 -4.44
C LYS A 87 -4.26 -12.37 -5.65
N THR A 88 -3.44 -11.34 -5.46
CA THR A 88 -2.90 -10.53 -6.57
C THR A 88 -1.38 -10.56 -6.68
N THR A 89 -0.89 -10.45 -7.91
CA THR A 89 0.51 -10.16 -8.23
C THR A 89 0.76 -8.68 -8.55
N SER A 90 -0.29 -7.84 -8.53
CA SER A 90 -0.17 -6.42 -8.82
C SER A 90 0.75 -5.72 -7.81
N PRO A 91 1.58 -4.76 -8.27
CA PRO A 91 2.30 -3.85 -7.39
C PRO A 91 1.33 -3.01 -6.57
N VAL A 92 1.74 -2.66 -5.37
CA VAL A 92 0.92 -1.94 -4.41
C VAL A 92 1.70 -0.76 -3.88
N LEU A 93 1.03 0.38 -3.81
CA LEU A 93 1.58 1.59 -3.22
C LEU A 93 1.46 1.51 -1.69
N ILE A 94 2.43 2.04 -0.96
CA ILE A 94 2.34 2.19 0.49
C ILE A 94 2.49 3.67 0.84
N LEU A 95 1.53 4.19 1.60
CA LEU A 95 1.55 5.54 2.14
C LEU A 95 1.72 5.43 3.65
N GLY A 96 2.95 5.65 4.09
CA GLY A 96 3.28 5.71 5.51
C GLY A 96 2.70 6.97 6.14
N MET A 97 1.73 6.80 7.03
CA MET A 97 1.27 7.86 7.92
C MET A 97 2.11 7.88 9.19
N GLY A 98 2.43 9.08 9.67
CA GLY A 98 3.05 9.29 10.98
C GLY A 98 4.23 10.24 10.93
N LYS A 99 4.53 10.88 12.06
CA LYS A 99 5.74 11.69 12.22
C LYS A 99 6.89 10.75 12.50
N VAL A 100 7.54 10.19 11.48
CA VAL A 100 8.83 9.50 11.68
C VAL A 100 9.96 10.48 11.44
N THR A 101 10.83 10.61 12.43
CA THR A 101 11.93 11.57 12.37
C THR A 101 13.10 10.97 11.58
N LYS A 102 13.65 11.77 10.66
CA LYS A 102 14.91 11.45 9.98
C LYS A 102 16.07 11.60 10.96
N VAL A 103 17.06 10.76 10.75
CA VAL A 103 18.14 10.49 11.68
C VAL A 103 19.39 11.07 11.05
N SER A 104 20.04 12.01 11.74
CA SER A 104 21.23 12.72 11.24
C SER A 104 22.42 12.57 12.18
N PHE A 105 23.62 12.52 11.63
CA PHE A 105 24.87 12.59 12.40
C PHE A 105 25.96 13.28 11.62
N THR A 106 26.91 13.81 12.36
CA THR A 106 28.04 14.52 11.80
C THR A 106 29.30 13.67 11.88
N LEU A 107 29.98 13.55 10.76
CA LEU A 107 31.31 12.96 10.67
C LEU A 107 32.32 14.03 11.08
N VAL A 108 33.16 13.69 12.06
CA VAL A 108 34.24 14.54 12.57
C VAL A 108 35.58 14.23 11.90
N ASP A 109 36.42 15.25 11.83
CA ASP A 109 37.85 15.11 11.54
C ASP A 109 38.62 14.89 12.85
N ASP A 110 38.94 13.64 13.17
CA ASP A 110 39.74 13.31 14.37
C ASP A 110 41.24 13.57 14.18
N ALA A 111 41.69 14.06 13.00
CA ALA A 111 43.11 14.30 12.71
C ALA A 111 43.60 15.69 13.17
N THR A 112 42.70 16.59 13.59
CA THR A 112 43.06 17.90 14.14
C THR A 112 43.04 17.91 15.69
N PRO A 113 43.87 18.73 16.37
CA PRO A 113 43.89 18.83 17.83
C PRO A 113 42.54 19.22 18.47
N THR A 114 41.65 19.78 17.65
CA THR A 114 40.25 20.05 17.97
C THR A 114 39.42 19.32 16.90
N PRO A 115 38.61 18.30 17.25
CA PRO A 115 37.72 17.66 16.29
C PRO A 115 36.75 18.69 15.71
N ASN A 116 36.74 18.84 14.39
CA ASN A 116 35.78 19.69 13.70
C ASN A 116 34.77 18.81 12.98
N ASP A 117 33.52 19.23 13.01
CA ASP A 117 32.44 18.66 12.22
C ASP A 117 32.69 18.92 10.73
N VAL A 118 32.54 17.89 9.90
CA VAL A 118 32.95 17.92 8.48
C VAL A 118 31.78 17.72 7.53
N VAL A 119 31.00 16.66 7.76
CA VAL A 119 29.85 16.31 6.91
C VAL A 119 28.72 15.83 7.79
N THR A 120 27.55 16.42 7.65
CA THR A 120 26.32 15.88 8.21
C THR A 120 25.67 14.93 7.23
N LEU A 121 25.46 13.69 7.68
CA LEU A 121 24.74 12.66 6.96
C LEU A 121 23.33 12.54 7.55
N THR A 122 22.31 12.66 6.70
CA THR A 122 20.90 12.54 7.08
C THR A 122 20.27 11.34 6.40
N SER A 123 19.63 10.47 7.17
CA SER A 123 18.93 9.30 6.64
C SER A 123 17.80 9.73 5.71
N LYS A 124 17.72 9.12 4.52
CA LYS A 124 16.61 9.33 3.58
C LYS A 124 15.28 8.83 4.15
N LEU A 125 15.34 7.78 4.98
CA LEU A 125 14.19 7.23 5.70
C LEU A 125 14.07 7.81 7.11
N GLY A 126 12.84 7.99 7.59
CA GLY A 126 12.58 8.23 9.01
C GLY A 126 12.31 6.92 9.75
N GLY A 127 12.43 6.91 11.07
CA GLY A 127 12.11 5.73 11.87
C GLY A 127 13.07 5.47 13.02
N ILE A 128 12.59 4.87 14.12
CA ILE A 128 13.48 4.41 15.20
C ILE A 128 14.51 3.37 14.70
N PRO A 129 14.19 2.47 13.76
CA PRO A 129 15.16 1.53 13.22
C PRO A 129 16.30 2.16 12.40
N THR A 130 16.14 3.38 11.88
CA THR A 130 17.24 4.02 11.12
C THR A 130 18.42 4.38 12.04
N ASN A 131 18.21 4.41 13.35
CA ASN A 131 19.31 4.47 14.33
C ASN A 131 20.26 3.25 14.23
N ALA A 132 19.82 2.13 13.64
CA ALA A 132 20.57 0.88 13.53
C ALA A 132 21.37 0.73 12.21
N ILE A 133 21.59 1.83 11.48
CA ILE A 133 22.47 1.85 10.31
C ILE A 133 23.93 1.77 10.78
N TYR A 134 24.73 0.94 10.13
CA TYR A 134 26.17 0.84 10.36
C TYR A 134 26.94 1.53 9.25
N MET A 135 28.03 2.19 9.61
CA MET A 135 28.95 2.79 8.66
C MET A 135 30.39 2.45 9.02
N ALA A 136 31.24 2.33 8.01
CA ALA A 136 32.69 2.25 8.15
C ALA A 136 33.37 3.10 7.07
N ILE A 137 34.50 3.70 7.41
CA ILE A 137 35.45 4.25 6.44
C ILE A 137 36.77 3.57 6.71
N THR A 138 37.14 2.58 5.90
CA THR A 138 38.39 1.84 6.08
C THR A 138 39.47 2.40 5.17
N ALA A 139 40.72 2.42 5.62
CA ALA A 139 41.86 2.85 4.80
C ALA A 139 42.85 1.70 4.64
N VAL A 140 43.23 1.40 3.39
CA VAL A 140 44.30 0.48 3.05
C VAL A 140 45.26 1.19 2.10
N GLY A 141 46.42 1.60 2.61
CA GLY A 141 47.29 2.53 1.91
C GLY A 141 46.60 3.90 1.73
N ASN A 142 46.55 4.39 0.49
CA ASN A 142 45.86 5.65 0.15
C ASN A 142 44.36 5.46 -0.16
N VAL A 143 43.92 4.21 -0.38
CA VAL A 143 42.54 3.93 -0.76
C VAL A 143 41.66 3.96 0.48
N LYS A 144 40.64 4.83 0.48
CA LYS A 144 39.57 4.85 1.48
C LYS A 144 38.34 4.14 0.93
N THR A 145 37.80 3.18 1.66
CA THR A 145 36.56 2.48 1.31
C THR A 145 35.47 2.82 2.31
N VAL A 146 34.41 3.46 1.82
CA VAL A 146 33.19 3.75 2.55
C VAL A 146 32.28 2.53 2.44
N THR A 147 31.70 2.11 3.55
CA THR A 147 30.72 1.03 3.61
C THR A 147 29.54 1.46 4.46
N ILE A 148 28.33 1.35 3.94
CA ILE A 148 27.08 1.65 4.65
C ILE A 148 26.23 0.38 4.64
N THR A 149 25.78 -0.06 5.82
CA THR A 149 24.99 -1.29 5.97
C THR A 149 23.68 -0.96 6.67
N PRO A 150 22.53 -1.06 5.97
CA PRO A 150 21.23 -0.80 6.57
C PRO A 150 20.77 -1.97 7.46
N PRO A 151 19.83 -1.74 8.38
CA PRO A 151 19.18 -2.82 9.13
C PRO A 151 18.18 -3.61 8.25
N HIS A 152 18.02 -4.89 8.54
CA HIS A 152 17.06 -5.80 7.91
C HIS A 152 16.42 -6.73 8.96
N LEU A 153 15.31 -7.40 8.60
CA LEU A 153 14.53 -8.27 9.50
C LEU A 153 14.23 -7.62 10.85
N ILE A 154 13.83 -6.36 10.82
CA ILE A 154 13.50 -5.59 12.02
C ILE A 154 12.22 -6.16 12.65
N LYS A 155 12.29 -6.61 13.91
CA LYS A 155 11.14 -7.09 14.70
C LYS A 155 11.06 -6.31 16.00
N ARG A 156 9.90 -5.69 16.27
CA ARG A 156 9.68 -4.90 17.49
C ARG A 156 9.33 -5.81 18.65
N LEU A 157 9.76 -5.45 19.86
CA LEU A 157 9.28 -6.08 21.09
C LEU A 157 7.82 -5.69 21.31
N VAL A 158 7.00 -6.66 21.75
CA VAL A 158 5.59 -6.42 22.14
C VAL A 158 5.35 -6.62 23.63
N ALA A 159 6.38 -7.03 24.37
CA ALA A 159 6.40 -7.06 25.83
C ALA A 159 7.79 -6.64 26.33
N ASP A 160 7.82 -6.03 27.50
CA ASP A 160 9.07 -5.64 28.15
C ASP A 160 9.90 -6.88 28.51
N ALA A 161 11.21 -6.76 28.37
CA ALA A 161 12.19 -7.79 28.70
C ALA A 161 13.13 -7.25 29.78
N ALA A 162 13.07 -7.83 30.98
CA ALA A 162 13.94 -7.47 32.07
C ALA A 162 15.40 -7.90 31.82
N SER A 163 16.35 -7.27 32.50
CA SER A 163 17.72 -7.82 32.57
C SER A 163 17.67 -9.25 33.10
N GLY A 164 18.45 -10.15 32.49
CA GLY A 164 18.41 -11.58 32.77
C GLY A 164 17.36 -12.37 31.98
N ALA A 165 16.51 -11.72 31.19
CA ALA A 165 15.52 -12.43 30.37
C ALA A 165 16.19 -13.25 29.25
N LYS A 166 15.67 -14.46 29.03
CA LYS A 166 16.03 -15.33 27.90
C LYS A 166 14.95 -15.42 26.83
N VAL A 167 13.74 -14.95 27.11
CA VAL A 167 12.61 -15.02 26.17
C VAL A 167 12.23 -13.60 25.77
N LEU A 168 12.18 -13.36 24.46
CA LEU A 168 11.69 -12.11 23.90
C LEU A 168 10.36 -12.37 23.19
N LYS A 169 9.37 -11.50 23.40
CA LYS A 169 8.10 -11.51 22.67
C LYS A 169 8.13 -10.44 21.60
N LEU A 170 7.90 -10.82 20.35
CA LEU A 170 8.10 -9.98 19.16
C LEU A 170 6.78 -9.77 18.40
N THR A 171 6.78 -8.80 17.47
CA THR A 171 5.64 -8.56 16.57
C THR A 171 5.34 -9.74 15.67
N ASN A 172 6.38 -10.41 15.17
CA ASN A 172 6.33 -11.72 14.54
C ASN A 172 7.72 -12.36 14.60
N VAL A 173 7.82 -13.63 14.22
CA VAL A 173 9.08 -14.39 14.21
C VAL A 173 9.50 -14.84 12.81
N ASP A 174 8.90 -14.28 11.76
CA ASP A 174 9.17 -14.66 10.38
C ASP A 174 10.64 -14.37 10.00
N GLY A 175 11.31 -15.35 9.39
CA GLY A 175 12.72 -15.25 8.99
C GLY A 175 13.72 -15.43 10.14
N LEU A 176 13.25 -15.77 11.34
CA LEU A 176 14.07 -16.16 12.49
C LEU A 176 14.17 -17.69 12.56
N TYR A 177 15.33 -18.19 12.99
CA TYR A 177 15.57 -19.63 13.14
C TYR A 177 16.65 -19.90 14.21
N PRO A 178 16.67 -21.09 14.84
CA PRO A 178 17.71 -21.49 15.78
C PRO A 178 19.13 -21.32 15.23
N GLY A 179 20.04 -20.78 16.03
CA GLY A 179 21.43 -20.49 15.65
C GLY A 179 21.63 -19.14 14.96
N LYS A 180 20.56 -18.43 14.58
CA LYS A 180 20.69 -17.10 13.97
C LYS A 180 21.15 -16.06 14.98
N THR A 181 22.17 -15.29 14.61
CA THR A 181 22.61 -14.11 15.35
C THR A 181 21.80 -12.89 14.92
N MET A 182 21.31 -12.13 15.88
CA MET A 182 20.59 -10.87 15.68
C MET A 182 21.19 -9.81 16.59
N PHE A 183 20.84 -8.55 16.38
CA PHE A 183 21.22 -7.43 17.24
C PHE A 183 19.98 -6.86 17.92
N LEU A 184 20.05 -6.68 19.25
CA LEU A 184 18.99 -6.12 20.07
C LEU A 184 19.31 -4.67 20.43
N SER A 185 18.42 -3.75 20.05
CA SER A 185 18.57 -2.31 20.26
C SER A 185 17.34 -1.69 20.92
N LYS A 186 17.51 -0.48 21.44
CA LYS A 186 16.47 0.37 22.03
C LYS A 186 16.57 1.78 21.45
N SER A 187 15.47 2.53 21.45
CA SER A 187 15.45 3.90 20.93
C SER A 187 16.44 4.79 21.69
N GLY A 188 17.30 5.52 20.97
CA GLY A 188 17.93 6.74 21.49
C GLY A 188 19.14 6.59 22.41
N THR A 189 19.94 5.52 22.32
CA THR A 189 21.41 5.46 22.60
C THR A 189 21.87 4.05 23.02
N GLY A 190 23.11 3.72 22.68
CA GLY A 190 23.82 2.50 23.09
C GLY A 190 24.18 1.58 21.92
N THR A 191 25.27 0.84 22.05
CA THR A 191 25.67 -0.19 21.09
C THR A 191 24.66 -1.34 21.14
N PRO A 192 24.09 -1.78 20.00
CA PRO A 192 23.21 -2.94 19.96
C PRO A 192 23.89 -4.19 20.53
N ALA A 193 23.16 -4.96 21.33
CA ALA A 193 23.67 -6.19 21.92
C ALA A 193 23.52 -7.35 20.92
N SER A 194 24.59 -8.09 20.67
CA SER A 194 24.49 -9.33 19.88
C SER A 194 23.76 -10.41 20.68
N ILE A 195 22.76 -11.03 20.07
CA ILE A 195 21.94 -12.10 20.65
C ILE A 195 21.93 -13.28 19.67
N THR A 196 21.82 -14.50 20.20
CA THR A 196 21.69 -15.71 19.37
C THR A 196 20.43 -16.46 19.75
N ILE A 197 19.65 -16.82 18.73
CA ILE A 197 18.37 -17.51 18.90
C ILE A 197 18.63 -18.99 19.18
N GLU A 198 18.06 -19.51 20.26
CA GLU A 198 18.05 -20.93 20.61
C GLU A 198 16.82 -21.63 20.02
N SER A 199 15.63 -21.03 20.15
CA SER A 199 14.39 -21.59 19.63
C SER A 199 13.40 -20.49 19.24
N VAL A 200 12.46 -20.86 18.35
CA VAL A 200 11.42 -19.97 17.83
C VAL A 200 10.05 -20.63 18.05
N ASP A 201 9.13 -19.89 18.65
CA ASP A 201 7.72 -20.27 18.77
C ASP A 201 6.88 -19.31 17.93
N SER A 202 6.44 -19.80 16.76
CA SER A 202 5.62 -19.05 15.80
C SER A 202 4.17 -18.88 16.22
N VAL A 203 3.68 -19.66 17.17
CA VAL A 203 2.31 -19.53 17.68
C VAL A 203 2.23 -18.36 18.64
N ASN A 204 3.21 -18.24 19.54
CA ASN A 204 3.23 -17.18 20.55
C ASN A 204 4.04 -15.94 20.14
N ASN A 205 4.68 -15.97 18.96
CA ASN A 205 5.63 -14.97 18.49
C ASN A 205 6.74 -14.68 19.51
N THR A 206 7.33 -15.74 20.05
CA THR A 206 8.43 -15.65 21.01
C THR A 206 9.70 -16.29 20.46
N VAL A 207 10.84 -15.76 20.90
CA VAL A 207 12.16 -16.37 20.68
C VAL A 207 12.84 -16.59 22.01
N THR A 208 13.47 -17.76 22.16
CA THR A 208 14.35 -18.06 23.29
C THR A 208 15.79 -17.82 22.87
N LEU A 209 16.58 -17.20 23.74
CA LEU A 209 17.97 -16.83 23.51
C LEU A 209 18.91 -17.80 24.22
N THR A 210 20.04 -18.10 23.59
CA THR A 210 21.08 -18.97 24.18
C THR A 210 21.63 -18.38 25.48
N ALA A 211 21.83 -17.06 25.50
CA ALA A 211 22.27 -16.30 26.65
C ALA A 211 21.20 -15.29 27.10
N ALA A 212 21.17 -15.03 28.41
CA ALA A 212 20.30 -14.00 28.97
C ALA A 212 20.77 -12.60 28.55
N ILE A 213 19.83 -11.69 28.33
CA ILE A 213 20.16 -10.29 28.00
C ILE A 213 20.74 -9.57 29.23
N GLY A 214 21.76 -8.75 29.02
CA GLY A 214 22.45 -8.05 30.12
C GLY A 214 21.71 -6.81 30.64
N ALA A 215 20.84 -6.21 29.83
CA ALA A 215 20.10 -4.99 30.16
C ALA A 215 18.59 -5.19 29.96
N ALA A 216 17.79 -4.32 30.58
CA ALA A 216 16.35 -4.28 30.35
C ALA A 216 16.02 -3.54 29.04
N TYR A 217 15.02 -4.04 28.32
CA TYR A 217 14.47 -3.50 27.09
C TYR A 217 12.97 -3.36 27.23
N SER A 218 12.40 -2.26 26.77
CA SER A 218 10.97 -1.99 26.92
C SER A 218 10.32 -1.61 25.61
N THR A 219 9.01 -1.88 25.56
CA THR A 219 8.09 -1.42 24.52
C THR A 219 7.99 0.10 24.47
N ALA A 220 8.06 0.77 25.63
CA ALA A 220 8.10 2.24 25.74
C ALA A 220 9.33 2.86 25.05
N ASN A 221 10.46 2.16 25.06
CA ASN A 221 11.67 2.56 24.32
C ASN A 221 11.70 1.99 22.89
N PHE A 222 10.55 1.52 22.38
CA PHE A 222 10.41 0.92 21.07
C PHE A 222 11.52 -0.08 20.74
N SER A 223 11.88 -0.92 21.71
CA SER A 223 13.00 -1.85 21.55
C SER A 223 12.73 -2.84 20.42
N PHE A 224 13.77 -3.22 19.69
CA PHE A 224 13.66 -4.07 18.50
C PHE A 224 14.91 -4.92 18.30
N ILE A 225 14.73 -6.05 17.62
CA ILE A 225 15.82 -6.85 17.09
C ILE A 225 15.95 -6.62 15.58
N PHE A 226 17.16 -6.75 15.05
CA PHE A 226 17.43 -6.62 13.62
C PHE A 226 18.66 -7.43 13.22
N ASP A 227 18.82 -7.65 11.93
CA ASP A 227 20.01 -8.21 11.29
C ASP A 227 20.67 -7.12 10.42
N LYS A 228 21.96 -7.26 10.12
CA LYS A 228 22.65 -6.36 9.20
C LYS A 228 22.38 -6.79 7.76
N ASP A 229 21.87 -5.89 6.92
CA ASP A 229 21.63 -6.21 5.52
C ASP A 229 22.92 -6.15 4.70
N LEU A 230 23.69 -7.23 4.73
CA LEU A 230 24.88 -7.35 3.91
C LEU A 230 24.57 -7.43 2.41
N SER A 231 23.33 -7.78 2.03
CA SER A 231 22.92 -7.88 0.62
C SER A 231 22.61 -6.52 0.00
N SER A 232 22.16 -5.57 0.82
CA SER A 232 21.89 -4.17 0.42
C SER A 232 23.00 -3.22 0.88
N GLN A 233 24.19 -3.75 1.19
CA GLN A 233 25.33 -2.97 1.63
C GLN A 233 25.87 -2.09 0.50
N GLU A 234 26.00 -0.80 0.76
CA GLU A 234 26.55 0.17 -0.20
C GLU A 234 28.06 0.31 0.04
N LYS A 235 28.85 0.27 -1.04
CA LYS A 235 30.31 0.42 -0.99
C LYS A 235 30.81 1.37 -2.06
N ALA A 236 31.78 2.19 -1.68
CA ALA A 236 32.59 2.96 -2.62
C ALA A 236 34.03 3.03 -2.15
N SER A 237 34.95 2.99 -3.11
CA SER A 237 36.38 3.12 -2.89
C SER A 237 36.90 4.37 -3.59
N PHE A 238 37.74 5.12 -2.89
CA PHE A 238 38.32 6.37 -3.33
C PHE A 238 39.85 6.27 -3.22
N ASP A 239 40.57 6.43 -4.33
CA ASP A 239 42.04 6.45 -4.33
C ASP A 239 42.60 7.67 -3.60
N THR A 240 41.87 8.77 -3.64
CA THR A 240 42.03 9.93 -2.76
C THR A 240 40.62 10.43 -2.53
N MET A 241 40.16 10.42 -1.27
CA MET A 241 38.81 10.87 -0.94
C MET A 241 38.85 12.37 -0.63
N THR A 242 38.34 13.20 -1.54
CA THR A 242 38.04 14.60 -1.23
C THR A 242 36.64 14.73 -0.62
N LEU A 243 36.39 15.87 0.04
CA LEU A 243 35.09 16.17 0.65
C LEU A 243 33.96 16.17 -0.39
N GLU A 244 34.18 16.82 -1.54
CA GLU A 244 33.23 16.90 -2.64
C GLU A 244 32.96 15.55 -3.29
N GLN A 245 33.99 14.72 -3.50
CA GLN A 245 33.81 13.37 -4.05
C GLN A 245 32.97 12.50 -3.12
N PHE A 246 33.21 12.59 -1.82
CA PHE A 246 32.46 11.85 -0.81
C PHE A 246 30.99 12.28 -0.77
N THR A 247 30.70 13.59 -0.67
CA THR A 247 29.32 14.08 -0.58
C THR A 247 28.55 13.87 -1.88
N ASN A 248 29.19 14.06 -3.04
CA ASN A 248 28.55 13.79 -4.33
C ASN A 248 28.21 12.30 -4.50
N TRP A 249 29.11 11.40 -4.06
CA TRP A 249 28.81 9.97 -4.08
C TRP A 249 27.62 9.63 -3.20
N ILE A 250 27.57 10.12 -1.96
CA ILE A 250 26.42 9.90 -1.06
C ILE A 250 25.13 10.40 -1.71
N ASN A 251 25.07 11.66 -2.14
CA ASN A 251 23.84 12.26 -2.64
C ASN A 251 23.34 11.61 -3.95
N THR A 252 24.25 11.16 -4.81
CA THR A 252 23.90 10.58 -6.11
C THR A 252 23.62 9.07 -6.04
N ASN A 253 24.33 8.33 -5.19
CA ASN A 253 24.33 6.86 -5.24
C ASN A 253 23.79 6.20 -3.97
N SER A 254 23.85 6.86 -2.81
CA SER A 254 23.34 6.26 -1.58
C SER A 254 21.80 6.30 -1.57
N ARG A 255 21.20 5.17 -1.27
CA ARG A 255 19.76 5.04 -0.99
C ARG A 255 19.46 5.27 0.49
N ILE A 256 20.50 5.35 1.32
CA ILE A 256 20.41 5.38 2.77
C ILE A 256 20.58 6.79 3.31
N PHE A 257 21.56 7.55 2.80
CA PHE A 257 21.89 8.88 3.29
C PHE A 257 21.84 9.96 2.20
N THR A 258 21.58 11.19 2.64
CA THR A 258 22.03 12.42 1.99
C THR A 258 23.17 13.02 2.81
N ALA A 259 24.03 13.83 2.18
CA ALA A 259 25.19 14.46 2.78
C ALA A 259 25.19 15.97 2.56
N GLU A 260 25.50 16.72 3.62
CA GLU A 260 25.73 18.15 3.60
C GLU A 260 27.10 18.48 4.17
N ILE A 261 27.84 19.37 3.50
CA ILE A 261 29.15 19.81 3.96
C ILE A 261 28.95 20.86 5.05
N GLU A 262 29.60 20.66 6.20
CA GLU A 262 29.56 21.62 7.30
C GLU A 262 30.31 22.91 6.96
N THR A 263 29.80 24.04 7.46
CA THR A 263 30.37 25.35 7.14
C THR A 263 31.81 25.45 7.64
N GLY A 264 32.77 25.67 6.72
CA GLY A 264 34.19 25.79 7.05
C GLY A 264 34.97 24.47 7.02
N ALA A 265 34.32 23.34 6.71
CA ALA A 265 34.98 22.06 6.51
C ALA A 265 35.83 22.07 5.23
N THR A 266 37.09 21.64 5.35
CA THR A 266 38.06 21.60 4.22
C THR A 266 38.72 20.24 4.02
N THR A 267 38.61 19.35 5.01
CA THR A 267 39.19 18.01 5.01
C THR A 267 38.10 16.95 4.78
N ALA A 268 38.45 15.79 4.25
CA ALA A 268 37.50 14.69 4.08
C ALA A 268 37.43 13.84 5.36
N PRO A 269 36.30 13.12 5.61
CA PRO A 269 36.17 12.26 6.77
C PRO A 269 37.34 11.27 6.96
N VAL A 270 37.73 11.06 8.22
CA VAL A 270 38.82 10.16 8.61
C VAL A 270 38.34 8.70 8.59
N ALA A 271 39.28 7.77 8.44
CA ALA A 271 38.99 6.36 8.53
C ALA A 271 38.59 5.97 9.96
N PHE A 272 37.53 5.18 10.10
CA PHE A 272 37.10 4.56 11.34
C PHE A 272 36.61 3.14 11.08
N ALA A 273 36.88 2.24 12.03
CA ALA A 273 36.32 0.90 12.03
C ALA A 273 34.80 0.94 12.07
N GLU A 274 34.13 -0.12 11.59
CA GLU A 274 32.67 -0.18 11.55
C GLU A 274 32.08 0.23 12.90
N LYS A 275 31.30 1.31 12.89
CA LYS A 275 30.57 1.78 14.06
C LYS A 275 29.09 1.73 13.75
N HIS A 276 28.32 1.25 14.73
CA HIS A 276 26.95 1.68 14.85
C HIS A 276 27.00 3.19 14.93
N VAL A 277 26.17 3.88 14.16
CA VAL A 277 26.24 5.33 14.14
C VAL A 277 25.54 5.86 15.42
N ALA A 278 26.22 5.67 16.55
CA ALA A 278 25.72 5.77 17.92
C ALA A 278 25.55 7.20 18.43
N SER A 279 25.84 8.20 17.59
CA SER A 279 25.63 9.63 17.88
C SER A 279 24.36 10.18 17.27
N ILE A 280 23.53 9.36 16.61
CA ILE A 280 22.28 9.85 16.03
C ILE A 280 21.19 9.89 17.12
N THR A 281 21.08 11.04 17.77
CA THR A 281 19.87 11.40 18.51
C THR A 281 18.90 12.05 17.53
N GLY A 282 17.81 11.34 17.18
CA GLY A 282 16.78 11.92 16.31
C GLY A 282 15.46 11.20 16.45
N ALA A 283 15.40 9.93 16.02
CA ALA A 283 14.20 9.11 16.16
C ALA A 283 14.11 8.49 17.56
N THR A 284 13.15 8.96 18.33
CA THR A 284 12.83 8.56 19.70
C THR A 284 11.34 8.24 19.79
N PRO A 285 10.86 7.62 20.89
CA PRO A 285 9.42 7.42 21.10
C PRO A 285 8.63 8.73 21.04
N ALA A 286 9.24 9.84 21.46
CA ALA A 286 8.62 11.17 21.48
C ALA A 286 8.58 11.83 20.09
N THR A 287 9.48 11.45 19.19
CA THR A 287 9.59 12.01 17.84
C THR A 287 9.09 11.05 16.75
N ASN A 288 8.70 9.83 17.16
CA ASN A 288 8.00 8.79 16.40
C ASN A 288 6.73 8.39 17.14
N THR A 289 5.75 9.30 17.19
CA THR A 289 4.51 9.13 17.94
C THR A 289 3.50 8.27 17.20
N ALA A 290 2.67 7.54 17.94
CA ALA A 290 1.50 6.86 17.39
C ALA A 290 0.55 7.87 16.72
N LEU A 291 -0.17 7.42 15.69
CA LEU A 291 -1.16 8.24 15.00
C LEU A 291 -2.28 8.67 15.95
N VAL A 292 -2.65 9.95 15.87
CA VAL A 292 -3.84 10.51 16.53
C VAL A 292 -4.90 10.89 15.51
N ASP A 293 -6.14 11.12 15.95
CA ASP A 293 -7.27 11.48 15.08
C ASP A 293 -6.96 12.69 14.17
N ALA A 294 -6.20 13.66 14.67
CA ALA A 294 -5.77 14.83 13.89
C ALA A 294 -4.88 14.47 12.68
N ASP A 295 -4.00 13.46 12.81
CA ASP A 295 -3.16 13.01 11.69
C ASP A 295 -4.02 12.39 10.58
N TRP A 296 -5.11 11.70 10.94
CA TRP A 296 -6.06 11.15 9.96
C TRP A 296 -6.84 12.21 9.23
N LEU A 297 -7.27 13.26 9.94
CA LEU A 297 -7.95 14.39 9.32
C LEU A 297 -7.02 15.12 8.34
N THR A 298 -5.78 15.42 8.76
CA THR A 298 -4.77 16.03 7.90
C THR A 298 -4.49 15.20 6.67
N PHE A 299 -4.32 13.87 6.80
CA PHE A 299 -4.17 12.99 5.66
C PHE A 299 -5.33 13.12 4.67
N THR A 300 -6.58 13.09 5.16
CA THR A 300 -7.75 13.17 4.28
C THR A 300 -7.88 14.52 3.58
N ASP A 301 -7.44 15.60 4.21
CA ASP A 301 -7.45 16.95 3.63
C ASP A 301 -6.35 17.10 2.55
N GLU A 302 -5.19 16.47 2.75
CA GLU A 302 -4.04 16.57 1.84
C GLU A 302 -4.05 15.54 0.70
N PHE A 303 -4.82 14.44 0.85
CA PHE A 303 -4.74 13.30 -0.07
C PHE A 303 -5.08 13.65 -1.53
N PHE A 304 -5.98 14.61 -1.77
CA PHE A 304 -6.31 15.01 -3.14
C PHE A 304 -5.09 15.61 -3.86
N GLY A 305 -4.38 16.55 -3.22
CA GLY A 305 -3.16 17.13 -3.77
C GLY A 305 -2.04 16.10 -3.94
N LEU A 306 -1.94 15.15 -3.01
CA LEU A 306 -1.02 14.01 -3.11
C LEU A 306 -1.33 13.13 -4.33
N ALA A 307 -2.60 12.78 -4.53
CA ALA A 307 -3.05 11.97 -5.66
C ALA A 307 -2.85 12.70 -7.00
N GLU A 308 -3.07 14.02 -7.04
CA GLU A 308 -2.75 14.90 -8.17
C GLU A 308 -1.27 14.86 -8.54
N ALA A 309 -0.39 15.10 -7.56
CA ALA A 309 1.05 15.05 -7.78
C ALA A 309 1.51 13.67 -8.28
N TYR A 310 0.99 12.60 -7.67
CA TYR A 310 1.29 11.23 -8.10
C TYR A 310 0.84 10.96 -9.55
N TYR A 311 -0.37 11.39 -9.94
CA TYR A 311 -0.85 11.24 -11.30
C TYR A 311 -0.04 12.07 -12.30
N ALA A 312 0.36 13.29 -11.94
CA ALA A 312 1.20 14.12 -12.80
C ALA A 312 2.56 13.43 -13.10
N ALA A 313 3.14 12.76 -12.10
CA ALA A 313 4.43 12.09 -12.22
C ALA A 313 4.34 10.70 -12.90
N SER A 314 3.36 9.88 -12.51
CA SER A 314 3.25 8.47 -12.94
C SER A 314 2.27 8.23 -14.08
N ARG A 315 1.33 9.16 -14.31
CA ARG A 315 0.13 8.99 -15.15
C ARG A 315 -0.82 7.89 -14.69
N LEU A 316 -0.68 7.42 -13.45
CA LEU A 316 -1.56 6.44 -12.81
C LEU A 316 -2.43 7.11 -11.75
N LYS A 317 -3.70 6.70 -11.65
CA LYS A 317 -4.65 7.21 -10.66
C LYS A 317 -4.84 6.19 -9.55
N ILE A 318 -4.65 6.60 -8.31
CA ILE A 318 -4.97 5.75 -7.14
C ILE A 318 -6.51 5.61 -7.07
N ARG A 319 -7.00 4.37 -6.98
CA ARG A 319 -8.44 4.04 -6.99
C ARG A 319 -8.92 3.29 -5.78
N HIS A 320 -8.01 2.62 -5.08
CA HIS A 320 -8.33 1.88 -3.88
C HIS A 320 -7.41 2.30 -2.74
N LEU A 321 -7.98 2.61 -1.59
CA LEU A 321 -7.24 2.79 -0.35
C LEU A 321 -7.58 1.65 0.59
N LEU A 322 -6.56 0.91 1.01
CA LEU A 322 -6.70 -0.06 2.08
C LEU A 322 -6.26 0.56 3.39
N ILE A 323 -7.19 0.62 4.35
CA ILE A 323 -7.02 1.34 5.61
C ILE A 323 -6.97 0.36 6.77
N LYS A 324 -5.88 0.43 7.54
CA LYS A 324 -5.67 -0.38 8.74
C LYS A 324 -6.59 -0.03 9.92
N SER A 325 -7.03 1.22 10.03
CA SER A 325 -7.80 1.71 11.18
C SER A 325 -9.13 0.98 11.36
N THR A 326 -9.52 0.72 12.63
CA THR A 326 -10.86 0.23 13.00
C THR A 326 -11.72 1.32 13.68
N SER A 327 -11.18 2.54 13.85
CA SER A 327 -11.85 3.69 14.49
C SER A 327 -13.02 4.22 13.64
N ALA A 328 -14.16 4.47 14.30
CA ALA A 328 -15.35 5.05 13.66
C ALA A 328 -15.08 6.46 13.13
N THR A 329 -14.34 7.24 13.89
CA THR A 329 -13.95 8.61 13.54
C THR A 329 -13.14 8.61 12.24
N HIS A 330 -12.13 7.75 12.14
CA HIS A 330 -11.26 7.70 10.95
C HIS A 330 -12.05 7.26 9.72
N HIS A 331 -12.92 6.27 9.84
CA HIS A 331 -13.79 5.84 8.73
C HIS A 331 -14.73 6.97 8.29
N GLY A 332 -15.19 7.81 9.23
CA GLY A 332 -15.98 9.00 8.93
C GLY A 332 -15.21 10.03 8.10
N TYR A 333 -13.96 10.34 8.46
CA TYR A 333 -13.11 11.23 7.66
C TYR A 333 -12.88 10.71 6.25
N LEU A 334 -12.56 9.42 6.12
CA LEU A 334 -12.33 8.76 4.82
C LEU A 334 -13.58 8.71 3.94
N LYS A 335 -14.76 8.55 4.54
CA LYS A 335 -16.04 8.67 3.82
C LYS A 335 -16.21 10.05 3.21
N THR A 336 -16.00 11.10 3.99
CA THR A 336 -16.11 12.48 3.51
C THR A 336 -15.10 12.76 2.39
N MET A 337 -13.85 12.33 2.57
CA MET A 337 -12.82 12.42 1.54
C MET A 337 -13.23 11.72 0.25
N ALA A 338 -13.66 10.46 0.32
CA ALA A 338 -14.03 9.70 -0.87
C ALA A 338 -15.22 10.33 -1.62
N ALA A 339 -16.20 10.85 -0.89
CA ALA A 339 -17.33 11.58 -1.48
C ALA A 339 -16.89 12.86 -2.20
N ASN A 340 -15.98 13.63 -1.60
CA ASN A 340 -15.42 14.84 -2.21
C ASN A 340 -14.62 14.51 -3.47
N MET A 341 -13.72 13.53 -3.39
CA MET A 341 -12.93 13.08 -4.54
C MET A 341 -13.83 12.60 -5.71
N ARG A 342 -14.92 11.88 -5.40
CA ARG A 342 -15.91 11.48 -6.41
C ARG A 342 -16.59 12.69 -7.05
N ALA A 343 -16.98 13.69 -6.26
CA ALA A 343 -17.58 14.93 -6.78
C ALA A 343 -16.64 15.67 -7.73
N ASP A 344 -15.32 15.63 -7.45
CA ASP A 344 -14.27 16.21 -8.29
C ASP A 344 -13.91 15.35 -9.52
N GLY A 345 -14.62 14.24 -9.75
CA GLY A 345 -14.39 13.36 -10.89
C GLY A 345 -13.21 12.40 -10.72
N TRP A 346 -12.77 12.21 -9.48
CA TRP A 346 -11.70 11.29 -9.11
C TRP A 346 -12.19 10.23 -8.12
N PRO A 347 -13.13 9.36 -8.52
CA PRO A 347 -13.69 8.38 -7.60
C PRO A 347 -12.61 7.46 -7.02
N ILE A 348 -12.76 7.17 -5.73
CA ILE A 348 -11.90 6.28 -4.95
C ILE A 348 -12.77 5.40 -4.05
N GLN A 349 -12.33 4.15 -3.86
CA GLN A 349 -12.96 3.21 -2.94
C GLN A 349 -12.05 2.95 -1.75
N VAL A 350 -12.61 3.04 -0.55
CA VAL A 350 -11.89 2.80 0.70
C VAL A 350 -12.29 1.43 1.25
N TRP A 351 -11.28 0.59 1.45
CA TRP A 351 -11.40 -0.75 1.98
C TRP A 351 -10.92 -0.74 3.43
N THR A 352 -11.77 -1.22 4.34
CA THR A 352 -11.43 -1.27 5.76
C THR A 352 -12.22 -2.37 6.46
N GLY A 353 -12.05 -2.52 7.77
CA GLY A 353 -12.77 -3.50 8.57
C GLY A 353 -12.97 -3.05 10.01
N VAL A 354 -13.88 -3.73 10.70
CA VAL A 354 -14.08 -3.52 12.14
C VAL A 354 -13.21 -4.46 12.97
N ALA A 355 -13.00 -4.09 14.24
CA ALA A 355 -12.51 -5.01 15.26
C ALA A 355 -13.73 -5.61 15.96
N LEU A 356 -14.25 -6.71 15.41
CA LEU A 356 -15.43 -7.36 15.96
C LEU A 356 -15.16 -7.87 17.39
N GLY A 357 -14.01 -8.50 17.63
CA GLY A 357 -13.66 -8.98 18.97
C GLY A 357 -14.65 -10.05 19.46
N ASP A 358 -14.95 -10.03 20.76
CA ASP A 358 -15.90 -10.95 21.41
C ASP A 358 -17.27 -10.89 20.72
N HIS A 359 -17.79 -12.03 20.26
CA HIS A 359 -18.92 -12.13 19.31
C HIS A 359 -20.27 -11.61 19.83
N ASN A 360 -20.32 -11.18 21.10
CA ASN A 360 -21.51 -10.72 21.83
C ASN A 360 -21.56 -9.18 21.97
N GLN A 361 -21.20 -8.44 20.94
CA GLN A 361 -21.38 -6.98 20.94
C GLN A 361 -22.84 -6.62 20.62
N ALA A 362 -23.40 -5.67 21.37
CA ALA A 362 -24.70 -5.10 21.04
C ALA A 362 -24.64 -4.41 19.66
N GLU A 363 -25.67 -4.59 18.84
CA GLU A 363 -25.70 -4.02 17.48
C GLU A 363 -25.64 -2.51 17.40
N SER A 364 -25.90 -1.80 18.49
CA SER A 364 -25.76 -0.33 18.60
C SER A 364 -24.32 0.12 18.84
N ALA A 365 -23.40 -0.79 19.18
CA ALA A 365 -22.00 -0.46 19.42
C ALA A 365 -21.33 -0.03 18.11
N SER A 366 -20.52 1.04 18.16
CA SER A 366 -19.81 1.53 16.98
C SER A 366 -18.78 0.54 16.44
N THR A 367 -18.36 -0.45 17.24
CA THR A 367 -17.49 -1.57 16.87
C THR A 367 -18.25 -2.70 16.16
N HIS A 368 -19.58 -2.73 16.24
CA HIS A 368 -20.40 -3.73 15.57
C HIS A 368 -20.50 -3.44 14.06
N PRO A 369 -20.30 -4.43 13.17
CA PRO A 369 -20.30 -4.24 11.73
C PRO A 369 -21.57 -3.58 11.17
N ILE A 370 -22.75 -4.02 11.62
CA ILE A 370 -24.05 -3.46 11.18
C ILE A 370 -24.17 -1.97 11.51
N ALA A 371 -23.95 -1.57 12.78
CA ALA A 371 -24.02 -0.15 13.15
C ALA A 371 -22.99 0.68 12.40
N ARG A 372 -21.77 0.16 12.25
CA ARG A 372 -20.72 0.85 11.50
C ARG A 372 -21.10 1.06 10.03
N ALA A 373 -21.58 0.01 9.35
CA ALA A 373 -21.98 0.10 7.96
C ALA A 373 -23.16 1.07 7.77
N LYS A 374 -24.15 1.04 8.66
CA LYS A 374 -25.28 1.99 8.65
C LYS A 374 -24.86 3.44 8.88
N ALA A 375 -23.88 3.68 9.75
CA ALA A 375 -23.33 5.02 9.96
C ALA A 375 -22.54 5.51 8.73
N LEU A 376 -21.87 4.60 8.04
CA LEU A 376 -21.11 4.91 6.83
C LEU A 376 -22.04 5.14 5.63
N ALA A 377 -23.03 4.30 5.38
CA ALA A 377 -24.07 4.48 4.37
C ALA A 377 -23.51 5.01 3.03
N SER A 378 -22.44 4.41 2.51
CA SER A 378 -21.69 4.94 1.37
C SER A 378 -21.32 3.86 0.36
N GLN A 379 -21.47 4.20 -0.92
CA GLN A 379 -21.03 3.38 -2.05
C GLN A 379 -19.50 3.35 -2.24
N ASP A 380 -18.79 4.25 -1.55
CA ASP A 380 -17.34 4.41 -1.66
C ASP A 380 -16.60 3.67 -0.55
N ILE A 381 -17.32 3.14 0.46
CA ILE A 381 -16.72 2.42 1.58
C ILE A 381 -17.10 0.95 1.52
N ILE A 382 -16.08 0.10 1.50
CA ILE A 382 -16.21 -1.35 1.64
C ILE A 382 -15.75 -1.72 3.05
N LEU A 383 -16.67 -2.26 3.85
CA LEU A 383 -16.43 -2.61 5.24
C LEU A 383 -16.47 -4.12 5.45
N ALA A 384 -15.32 -4.71 5.75
CA ALA A 384 -15.20 -6.10 6.18
C ALA A 384 -15.67 -6.27 7.63
N GLY A 385 -16.59 -7.20 7.85
CA GLY A 385 -17.26 -7.40 9.15
C GLY A 385 -16.51 -8.31 10.13
N HIS A 386 -15.64 -9.20 9.65
CA HIS A 386 -14.91 -10.14 10.52
C HIS A 386 -13.53 -10.51 9.94
N GLY A 387 -12.67 -10.99 10.82
CA GLY A 387 -11.33 -11.46 10.53
C GLY A 387 -11.24 -12.86 9.90
N LEU A 388 -10.06 -13.16 9.35
CA LEU A 388 -9.63 -14.48 8.85
C LEU A 388 -8.32 -14.88 9.51
N ASP A 389 -8.12 -16.17 9.76
CA ASP A 389 -6.85 -16.76 10.21
C ASP A 389 -6.24 -16.09 11.46
N GLY A 390 -7.10 -15.69 12.41
CA GLY A 390 -6.68 -15.07 13.68
C GLY A 390 -6.28 -13.59 13.58
N LEU A 391 -6.49 -12.96 12.43
CA LEU A 391 -6.26 -11.54 12.21
C LEU A 391 -7.59 -10.78 12.14
N SER A 392 -7.60 -9.50 12.52
CA SER A 392 -8.80 -8.66 12.40
C SER A 392 -9.24 -8.45 10.95
N ALA A 393 -10.49 -8.00 10.74
CA ALA A 393 -11.06 -7.80 9.41
C ALA A 393 -10.24 -6.84 8.54
N ALA A 394 -9.75 -5.74 9.13
CA ALA A 394 -8.93 -4.74 8.44
C ALA A 394 -7.55 -5.28 8.03
N LEU A 395 -7.03 -6.29 8.74
CA LEU A 395 -5.74 -6.91 8.46
C LEU A 395 -5.85 -8.16 7.57
N SER A 396 -7.05 -8.69 7.31
CA SER A 396 -7.23 -9.99 6.64
C SER A 396 -8.29 -9.99 5.54
N LEU A 397 -9.58 -10.01 5.87
CA LEU A 397 -10.65 -10.11 4.87
C LEU A 397 -10.63 -8.92 3.91
N ALA A 398 -10.52 -7.67 4.41
CA ALA A 398 -10.45 -6.49 3.57
C ALA A 398 -9.26 -6.54 2.56
N PRO A 399 -8.01 -6.79 2.99
CA PRO A 399 -6.90 -6.94 2.04
C PRO A 399 -7.04 -8.10 1.07
N ARG A 400 -7.54 -9.27 1.50
CA ARG A 400 -7.72 -10.42 0.59
C ARG A 400 -8.77 -10.14 -0.49
N ALA A 401 -9.91 -9.58 -0.07
CA ALA A 401 -10.98 -9.20 -0.98
C ALA A 401 -10.53 -8.13 -1.99
N LEU A 402 -9.81 -7.11 -1.52
CA LEU A 402 -9.19 -6.15 -2.43
C LEU A 402 -8.18 -6.83 -3.36
N GLY A 403 -7.40 -7.78 -2.85
CA GLY A 403 -6.50 -8.58 -3.68
C GLY A 403 -7.21 -9.29 -4.84
N GLU A 404 -8.36 -9.92 -4.61
CA GLU A 404 -9.13 -10.53 -5.70
C GLU A 404 -9.59 -9.49 -6.72
N VAL A 405 -10.12 -8.36 -6.24
CA VAL A 405 -10.54 -7.24 -7.10
C VAL A 405 -9.38 -6.72 -7.97
N LEU A 406 -8.17 -6.61 -7.42
CA LEU A 406 -7.01 -6.12 -8.16
C LEU A 406 -6.37 -7.15 -9.08
N ALA A 407 -6.54 -8.44 -8.78
CA ALA A 407 -6.07 -9.54 -9.61
C ALA A 407 -6.91 -9.68 -10.87
N ALA A 408 -8.21 -9.40 -10.75
CA ALA A 408 -9.14 -9.41 -11.84
C ALA A 408 -9.34 -7.99 -12.42
N ASP A 409 -10.16 -7.89 -13.45
CA ASP A 409 -10.56 -6.64 -14.08
C ASP A 409 -11.83 -6.08 -13.38
N THR A 410 -12.27 -4.86 -13.67
CA THR A 410 -13.46 -4.21 -13.09
C THR A 410 -14.79 -4.95 -13.35
N THR A 411 -14.78 -5.95 -14.23
CA THR A 411 -15.88 -6.90 -14.47
C THR A 411 -15.98 -7.99 -13.41
N HIS A 412 -15.03 -8.04 -12.47
CA HIS A 412 -15.01 -9.09 -11.47
C HIS A 412 -16.08 -8.90 -10.41
N ASN A 413 -16.83 -9.97 -10.16
CA ASN A 413 -17.79 -10.03 -9.07
C ASN A 413 -17.18 -10.83 -7.92
N LEU A 414 -16.88 -10.15 -6.82
CA LEU A 414 -16.33 -10.76 -5.60
C LEU A 414 -17.30 -11.79 -4.95
N THR A 415 -18.56 -11.81 -5.37
CA THR A 415 -19.58 -12.72 -4.82
C THR A 415 -19.15 -14.18 -5.02
N ASN A 416 -19.21 -14.96 -3.94
CA ASN A 416 -18.85 -16.38 -3.91
C ASN A 416 -17.36 -16.69 -4.11
N ASP A 417 -16.47 -15.69 -4.16
CA ASP A 417 -15.02 -15.92 -4.21
C ASP A 417 -14.50 -16.63 -2.96
N ASN A 418 -13.64 -17.62 -3.16
CA ASN A 418 -12.97 -18.32 -2.06
C ASN A 418 -11.85 -17.47 -1.47
N MET A 419 -11.80 -17.32 -0.16
CA MET A 419 -10.78 -16.52 0.53
C MET A 419 -9.57 -17.32 1.00
N ASP A 420 -9.51 -18.63 0.72
CA ASP A 420 -8.42 -19.55 1.12
C ASP A 420 -8.05 -19.41 2.60
N ALA A 421 -9.06 -19.23 3.44
CA ALA A 421 -8.92 -19.13 4.88
C ALA A 421 -9.10 -20.50 5.53
N VAL A 422 -8.37 -20.75 6.63
CA VAL A 422 -8.52 -21.95 7.46
C VAL A 422 -9.56 -21.70 8.54
N GLN A 423 -9.68 -20.46 9.01
CA GLN A 423 -10.66 -20.05 10.01
C GLN A 423 -11.17 -18.63 9.78
N VAL A 424 -12.38 -18.37 10.27
CA VAL A 424 -13.00 -17.05 10.30
C VAL A 424 -13.28 -16.66 11.75
N GLU A 425 -13.20 -15.36 12.04
CA GLU A 425 -13.56 -14.84 13.36
C GLU A 425 -15.03 -15.13 13.69
N LYS A 426 -15.95 -14.99 12.72
CA LYS A 426 -17.37 -15.33 12.90
C LYS A 426 -17.87 -16.34 11.87
N LEU A 427 -18.40 -17.46 12.35
CA LEU A 427 -19.00 -18.50 11.52
C LEU A 427 -20.49 -18.23 11.29
N PHE A 428 -20.87 -18.09 10.01
CA PHE A 428 -22.26 -18.07 9.59
C PHE A 428 -22.66 -19.45 9.07
N GLY A 429 -23.54 -20.12 9.83
CA GLY A 429 -24.16 -21.40 9.46
C GLY A 429 -25.68 -21.32 9.57
N THR A 430 -26.34 -22.48 9.52
CA THR A 430 -27.82 -22.58 9.49
C THR A 430 -28.49 -21.91 10.69
N SER A 431 -27.87 -21.94 11.87
CA SER A 431 -28.41 -21.35 13.10
C SER A 431 -28.35 -19.82 13.13
N ASN A 432 -27.47 -19.21 12.33
CA ASN A 432 -27.20 -17.76 12.36
C ASN A 432 -27.53 -17.10 10.99
N LYS A 433 -28.35 -17.76 10.17
CA LYS A 433 -28.73 -17.29 8.83
C LYS A 433 -29.37 -15.91 8.85
N LEU A 434 -30.27 -15.66 9.81
CA LEU A 434 -30.90 -14.35 9.97
C LEU A 434 -29.89 -13.24 10.29
N GLU A 435 -28.82 -13.56 11.01
CA GLU A 435 -27.76 -12.59 11.29
C GLU A 435 -26.95 -12.29 10.02
N ALA A 436 -26.61 -13.33 9.25
CA ALA A 436 -25.94 -13.16 7.96
C ALA A 436 -26.76 -12.29 6.99
N GLU A 437 -28.07 -12.52 6.91
CA GLU A 437 -29.00 -11.69 6.11
C GLU A 437 -29.00 -10.23 6.59
N ARG A 438 -28.94 -10.00 7.90
CA ARG A 438 -28.89 -8.65 8.47
C ARG A 438 -27.56 -7.95 8.17
N TRP A 439 -26.43 -8.65 8.27
CA TRP A 439 -25.12 -8.13 7.87
C TRP A 439 -25.13 -7.74 6.39
N LEU A 440 -25.66 -8.61 5.54
CA LEU A 440 -25.75 -8.36 4.11
C LEU A 440 -26.62 -7.14 3.82
N SER A 441 -27.82 -7.07 4.40
CA SER A 441 -28.75 -5.94 4.26
C SER A 441 -28.19 -4.60 4.75
N ALA A 442 -27.20 -4.64 5.64
CA ALA A 442 -26.51 -3.46 6.14
C ALA A 442 -25.32 -3.04 5.28
N GLY A 443 -24.97 -3.81 4.24
CA GLY A 443 -23.83 -3.53 3.37
C GLY A 443 -22.48 -3.93 3.97
N VAL A 444 -22.46 -5.01 4.77
CA VAL A 444 -21.24 -5.55 5.37
C VAL A 444 -20.67 -6.65 4.47
N LEU A 445 -19.38 -6.58 4.16
CA LEU A 445 -18.65 -7.63 3.47
C LEU A 445 -18.23 -8.72 4.47
N PHE A 446 -18.59 -9.98 4.22
CA PHE A 446 -18.23 -11.12 5.08
C PHE A 446 -18.18 -12.42 4.29
N CYS A 447 -17.63 -13.47 4.91
CA CYS A 447 -17.58 -14.81 4.35
C CYS A 447 -18.55 -15.76 5.05
N GLN A 448 -19.07 -16.71 4.29
CA GLN A 448 -19.86 -17.83 4.79
C GLN A 448 -19.09 -19.15 4.58
N SER A 449 -19.34 -20.12 5.46
CA SER A 449 -18.76 -21.46 5.31
C SER A 449 -19.48 -22.22 4.19
N LYS A 450 -18.71 -22.83 3.29
CA LYS A 450 -19.13 -23.72 2.21
C LYS A 450 -18.31 -25.01 2.30
N ALA A 451 -18.72 -26.03 1.53
CA ALA A 451 -18.09 -27.35 1.57
C ALA A 451 -16.59 -27.33 1.21
N ASP A 452 -16.16 -26.34 0.42
CA ASP A 452 -14.82 -26.18 -0.13
C ASP A 452 -14.03 -25.02 0.48
N GLY A 453 -14.56 -24.36 1.51
CA GLY A 453 -13.87 -23.28 2.22
C GLY A 453 -14.77 -22.13 2.64
N PHE A 454 -14.17 -20.97 2.88
CA PHE A 454 -14.89 -19.75 3.23
C PHE A 454 -15.00 -18.85 2.01
N ARG A 455 -16.24 -18.61 1.58
CA ARG A 455 -16.53 -17.83 0.38
C ARG A 455 -17.20 -16.51 0.74
N VAL A 456 -16.87 -15.44 0.03
CA VAL A 456 -17.55 -14.14 0.19
C VAL A 456 -19.03 -14.32 -0.11
N THR A 457 -19.89 -13.79 0.78
CA THR A 457 -21.33 -13.91 0.60
C THR A 457 -21.80 -13.10 -0.61
N GLN A 458 -21.40 -11.84 -0.70
CA GLN A 458 -21.69 -10.96 -1.83
C GLN A 458 -20.70 -9.78 -1.84
N GLY A 459 -20.31 -9.32 -3.03
CA GLY A 459 -19.45 -8.15 -3.21
C GLY A 459 -20.17 -6.82 -2.97
N VAL A 460 -20.41 -6.47 -1.71
CA VAL A 460 -21.19 -5.28 -1.31
C VAL A 460 -20.35 -4.19 -0.65
N ASN A 461 -20.80 -2.94 -0.82
CA ASN A 461 -20.32 -1.77 -0.09
C ASN A 461 -21.36 -1.34 0.97
N THR A 462 -21.06 -0.30 1.76
CA THR A 462 -21.91 0.13 2.88
C THR A 462 -23.18 0.90 2.48
N TYR A 463 -23.51 1.04 1.19
CA TYR A 463 -24.73 1.73 0.76
C TYR A 463 -26.00 0.95 1.18
N GLN A 464 -27.02 1.66 1.64
CA GLN A 464 -28.15 1.08 2.39
C GLN A 464 -29.38 0.75 1.53
N ASP A 465 -29.58 1.42 0.39
CA ASP A 465 -30.70 1.08 -0.49
C ASP A 465 -30.32 -0.12 -1.37
N GLN A 466 -30.73 -1.30 -0.89
CA GLN A 466 -30.48 -2.58 -1.56
C GLN A 466 -31.70 -3.12 -2.31
N ASN A 467 -32.77 -2.32 -2.43
CA ASN A 467 -33.99 -2.76 -3.11
C ASN A 467 -33.81 -2.89 -4.63
N ARG A 468 -32.74 -2.28 -5.17
CA ARG A 468 -32.37 -2.30 -6.58
C ARG A 468 -30.86 -2.32 -6.71
N ASN A 469 -30.35 -3.01 -7.72
CA ASN A 469 -28.91 -3.05 -8.00
C ASN A 469 -28.36 -1.65 -8.30
N TRP A 470 -29.12 -0.79 -8.99
CA TRP A 470 -28.77 0.61 -9.24
C TRP A 470 -29.89 1.55 -8.80
N ASN A 471 -29.55 2.51 -7.94
CA ASN A 471 -30.43 3.63 -7.59
C ASN A 471 -30.20 4.78 -8.57
N ALA A 472 -31.12 4.95 -9.51
CA ALA A 472 -31.04 5.99 -10.54
C ALA A 472 -31.15 7.43 -10.00
N GLN A 473 -31.83 7.64 -8.87
CA GLN A 473 -32.00 8.97 -8.27
C GLN A 473 -30.71 9.44 -7.60
N GLU A 474 -30.12 8.56 -6.79
CA GLU A 474 -28.87 8.84 -6.06
C GLU A 474 -27.62 8.54 -6.89
N LYS A 475 -27.78 7.92 -8.08
CA LYS A 475 -26.69 7.45 -8.95
C LYS A 475 -25.70 6.57 -8.20
N ALA A 476 -26.26 5.67 -7.40
CA ALA A 476 -25.54 4.86 -6.42
C ALA A 476 -25.91 3.38 -6.52
N THR A 477 -25.03 2.53 -6.01
CA THR A 477 -25.23 1.08 -5.94
C THR A 477 -24.57 0.52 -4.70
N TYR A 478 -25.15 -0.54 -4.15
CA TYR A 478 -24.55 -1.32 -3.07
C TYR A 478 -23.56 -2.38 -3.57
N LEU A 479 -23.47 -2.61 -4.88
CA LEU A 479 -22.58 -3.61 -5.49
C LEU A 479 -21.23 -3.00 -5.89
N ILE A 480 -20.14 -3.63 -5.45
CA ILE A 480 -18.77 -3.13 -5.71
C ILE A 480 -18.46 -3.13 -7.21
N MET A 481 -18.74 -4.23 -7.91
CA MET A 481 -18.49 -4.38 -9.35
C MET A 481 -19.21 -3.31 -10.17
N GLN A 482 -20.51 -3.11 -9.94
CA GLN A 482 -21.28 -2.11 -10.68
C GLN A 482 -20.77 -0.69 -10.43
N ARG A 483 -20.33 -0.38 -9.20
CA ARG A 483 -19.71 0.90 -8.89
C ARG A 483 -18.41 1.11 -9.67
N GLN A 484 -17.56 0.08 -9.74
CA GLN A 484 -16.29 0.12 -10.47
C GLN A 484 -16.50 0.27 -11.98
N LEU A 485 -17.42 -0.49 -12.57
CA LEU A 485 -17.79 -0.36 -13.99
C LEU A 485 -18.33 1.03 -14.32
N ALA A 486 -19.13 1.62 -13.42
CA ALA A 486 -19.63 2.97 -13.59
C ALA A 486 -18.52 4.03 -13.48
N ASP A 487 -17.51 3.81 -12.63
CA ASP A 487 -16.36 4.70 -12.52
C ASP A 487 -15.43 4.59 -13.73
N GLU A 488 -15.22 3.38 -14.23
CA GLU A 488 -14.49 3.12 -15.48
C GLU A 488 -15.19 3.74 -16.68
N TRP A 489 -16.49 3.51 -16.83
CA TRP A 489 -17.27 4.09 -17.91
C TRP A 489 -17.09 5.60 -17.98
N ASN A 490 -17.22 6.28 -16.83
CA ASN A 490 -17.08 7.73 -16.77
C ASN A 490 -15.66 8.21 -17.10
N ALA A 491 -14.63 7.50 -16.63
CA ALA A 491 -13.25 7.85 -16.93
C ALA A 491 -12.92 7.64 -18.41
N ASP A 492 -13.29 6.49 -18.95
CA ASP A 492 -12.97 6.13 -20.34
C ASP A 492 -13.80 6.93 -21.33
N ALA A 493 -15.04 7.27 -20.99
CA ALA A 493 -15.82 8.20 -21.80
C ALA A 493 -15.12 9.55 -21.90
N ARG A 494 -14.59 10.10 -20.79
CA ARG A 494 -13.84 11.37 -20.82
C ARG A 494 -12.58 11.27 -21.69
N LEU A 495 -11.78 10.23 -21.49
CA LEU A 495 -10.57 9.98 -22.30
C LEU A 495 -10.90 9.83 -23.79
N ASN A 496 -12.00 9.15 -24.11
CA ASN A 496 -12.44 8.97 -25.47
C ASN A 496 -12.81 10.29 -26.18
N PHE A 497 -13.11 11.37 -25.46
CA PHE A 497 -13.40 12.68 -26.08
C PHE A 497 -12.31 13.74 -25.82
N GLU A 498 -11.23 13.40 -25.11
CA GLU A 498 -10.22 14.37 -24.63
C GLU A 498 -9.47 15.06 -25.78
N ASP A 499 -9.15 14.33 -26.84
CA ASP A 499 -8.47 14.85 -28.05
C ASP A 499 -9.33 15.80 -28.89
N LEU A 500 -10.64 15.84 -28.63
CA LEU A 500 -11.56 16.79 -29.28
C LEU A 500 -11.65 18.13 -28.52
N HIS A 501 -11.00 18.24 -27.36
CA HIS A 501 -10.99 19.47 -26.58
C HIS A 501 -10.24 20.57 -27.33
N GLY A 502 -10.88 21.74 -27.51
CA GLY A 502 -10.33 22.87 -28.26
C GLY A 502 -10.34 22.70 -29.78
N ALA A 503 -10.95 21.64 -30.31
CA ALA A 503 -11.10 21.46 -31.76
C ALA A 503 -12.19 22.38 -32.33
N ASP A 504 -11.82 23.20 -33.32
CA ASP A 504 -12.77 24.00 -34.08
C ASP A 504 -13.55 23.12 -35.06
N ASN A 505 -14.87 23.33 -35.16
CA ASN A 505 -15.79 22.65 -36.09
C ASN A 505 -16.16 21.19 -35.81
N LEU A 506 -16.39 20.83 -34.54
CA LEU A 506 -17.00 19.53 -34.19
C LEU A 506 -18.44 19.39 -34.71
N THR A 507 -18.69 18.34 -35.51
CA THR A 507 -20.01 18.04 -36.09
C THR A 507 -20.78 17.00 -35.28
N LEU A 508 -22.12 17.03 -35.35
CA LEU A 508 -22.97 16.00 -34.72
C LEU A 508 -22.57 14.60 -35.18
N SER A 509 -22.31 14.41 -36.47
CA SER A 509 -21.95 13.11 -37.04
C SER A 509 -20.67 12.54 -36.42
N LEU A 510 -19.66 13.38 -36.18
CA LEU A 510 -18.41 12.96 -35.56
C LEU A 510 -18.64 12.53 -34.10
N ILE A 511 -19.35 13.36 -33.32
CA ILE A 511 -19.63 13.08 -31.91
C ILE A 511 -20.50 11.83 -31.77
N SER A 512 -21.56 11.70 -32.58
CA SER A 512 -22.43 10.52 -32.59
C SER A 512 -21.68 9.25 -32.97
N GLY A 513 -20.90 9.29 -34.06
CA GLY A 513 -20.11 8.14 -34.49
C GLY A 513 -19.14 7.67 -33.41
N ARG A 514 -18.48 8.61 -32.73
CA ARG A 514 -17.53 8.31 -31.65
C ARG A 514 -18.20 7.79 -30.38
N ALA A 515 -19.36 8.34 -30.01
CA ALA A 515 -20.15 7.87 -28.87
C ALA A 515 -20.66 6.43 -29.07
N VAL A 516 -21.14 6.11 -30.27
CA VAL A 516 -21.60 4.76 -30.63
C VAL A 516 -20.45 3.77 -30.70
N ALA A 517 -19.32 4.15 -31.30
CA ALA A 517 -18.13 3.30 -31.34
C ALA A 517 -17.61 2.98 -29.93
N PHE A 518 -17.51 3.98 -29.06
CA PHE A 518 -17.14 3.78 -27.65
C PHE A 518 -18.08 2.80 -26.94
N ARG A 519 -19.39 3.00 -27.08
CA ARG A 519 -20.39 2.11 -26.49
C ARG A 519 -20.23 0.68 -26.99
N ASN A 520 -20.05 0.47 -28.30
CA ASN A 520 -19.92 -0.87 -28.87
C ASN A 520 -18.67 -1.57 -28.35
N THR A 521 -17.53 -0.88 -28.27
CA THR A 521 -16.32 -1.43 -27.66
C THR A 521 -16.56 -1.88 -26.22
N LYS A 522 -17.31 -1.12 -25.42
CA LYS A 522 -17.61 -1.50 -24.03
C LYS A 522 -18.58 -2.67 -23.92
N VAL A 523 -19.52 -2.81 -24.85
CA VAL A 523 -20.39 -3.99 -24.94
C VAL A 523 -19.58 -5.23 -25.34
N ASP A 524 -18.72 -5.12 -26.34
CA ASP A 524 -17.87 -6.23 -26.82
C ASP A 524 -16.91 -6.72 -25.73
N LEU A 525 -16.46 -5.83 -24.85
CA LEU A 525 -15.64 -6.15 -23.67
C LEU A 525 -16.46 -6.69 -22.48
N GLY A 526 -17.78 -6.79 -22.59
CA GLY A 526 -18.66 -7.25 -21.50
C GLY A 526 -18.74 -6.29 -20.31
N LYS A 527 -18.32 -5.02 -20.48
CA LYS A 527 -18.31 -4.00 -19.41
C LYS A 527 -19.68 -3.41 -19.16
N VAL A 528 -20.50 -3.39 -20.20
CA VAL A 528 -21.90 -2.93 -20.19
C VAL A 528 -22.73 -3.85 -21.07
N THR A 529 -24.04 -3.89 -20.86
CA THR A 529 -24.95 -4.76 -21.63
C THR A 529 -25.39 -4.10 -22.93
N GLU A 530 -25.99 -4.91 -23.82
CA GLU A 530 -26.57 -4.44 -25.08
C GLU A 530 -27.71 -3.42 -24.90
N GLU A 531 -28.30 -3.32 -23.70
CA GLU A 531 -29.32 -2.31 -23.38
C GLU A 531 -28.74 -0.90 -23.26
N THR A 532 -27.42 -0.76 -23.15
CA THR A 532 -26.76 0.55 -23.07
C THR A 532 -26.95 1.35 -24.36
N THR A 533 -27.46 2.58 -24.24
CA THR A 533 -27.75 3.45 -25.40
C THR A 533 -27.23 4.87 -25.20
N VAL A 534 -27.05 5.59 -26.32
CA VAL A 534 -26.81 7.04 -26.30
C VAL A 534 -28.17 7.72 -26.25
N SER A 535 -28.51 8.30 -25.09
CA SER A 535 -29.85 8.83 -24.83
C SER A 535 -30.06 10.23 -25.42
N SER A 536 -29.02 11.06 -25.47
CA SER A 536 -29.07 12.32 -26.23
C SER A 536 -27.68 12.85 -26.58
N ILE A 537 -27.60 13.60 -27.68
CA ILE A 537 -26.43 14.41 -28.03
C ILE A 537 -26.93 15.83 -28.32
N THR A 538 -26.50 16.78 -27.51
CA THR A 538 -26.96 18.17 -27.58
C THR A 538 -25.79 19.13 -27.69
N LYS A 539 -25.89 20.11 -28.58
CA LYS A 539 -24.92 21.21 -28.67
C LYS A 539 -25.27 22.25 -27.62
N THR A 540 -24.30 22.62 -26.79
CA THR A 540 -24.39 23.67 -25.78
C THR A 540 -23.53 24.86 -26.19
N GLU A 541 -23.63 25.96 -25.43
CA GLU A 541 -22.74 27.13 -25.58
C GLU A 541 -21.26 26.79 -25.37
N ASN A 542 -20.96 25.74 -24.58
CA ASN A 542 -19.62 25.33 -24.20
C ASN A 542 -19.14 24.06 -24.92
N GLY A 543 -19.84 23.58 -25.96
CA GLY A 543 -19.44 22.41 -26.75
C GLY A 543 -20.56 21.40 -26.98
N TRP A 544 -20.22 20.11 -27.00
CA TRP A 544 -21.19 19.01 -27.15
C TRP A 544 -21.39 18.29 -25.82
N ARG A 545 -22.64 18.00 -25.48
CA ARG A 545 -23.02 17.14 -24.36
C ARG A 545 -23.57 15.83 -24.89
N VAL A 546 -22.95 14.72 -24.47
CA VAL A 546 -23.44 13.37 -24.73
C VAL A 546 -24.00 12.79 -23.44
N ALA A 547 -25.21 12.26 -23.50
CA ALA A 547 -25.86 11.53 -22.43
C ALA A 547 -26.03 10.07 -22.85
N TRP A 548 -25.83 9.17 -21.89
CA TRP A 548 -25.99 7.73 -22.06
C TRP A 548 -26.93 7.19 -21.01
N ASP A 549 -27.72 6.19 -21.40
CA ASP A 549 -28.42 5.32 -20.48
C ASP A 549 -27.59 4.03 -20.42
N VAL A 550 -26.82 3.88 -19.33
CA VAL A 550 -25.82 2.82 -19.18
C VAL A 550 -26.38 1.67 -18.35
N HIS A 551 -26.27 0.46 -18.88
CA HIS A 551 -26.75 -0.77 -18.26
C HIS A 551 -25.55 -1.67 -17.95
N PHE A 552 -25.35 -1.99 -16.68
CA PHE A 552 -24.25 -2.85 -16.23
C PHE A 552 -24.74 -4.30 -16.05
N PRO A 553 -23.85 -5.29 -16.22
CA PRO A 553 -24.14 -6.67 -15.86
C PRO A 553 -24.64 -6.79 -14.41
N SER A 554 -25.57 -7.72 -14.19
CA SER A 554 -26.11 -8.05 -12.88
C SER A 554 -25.16 -8.98 -12.11
N ALA A 555 -25.31 -9.04 -10.77
CA ALA A 555 -24.58 -9.99 -9.95
C ALA A 555 -24.97 -11.46 -10.23
N ASP A 556 -26.15 -11.69 -10.83
CA ASP A 556 -26.69 -13.01 -11.15
C ASP A 556 -26.24 -13.50 -12.55
N ASP A 557 -25.67 -12.62 -13.38
CA ASP A 557 -25.31 -12.94 -14.77
C ASP A 557 -24.06 -13.84 -14.84
N PHE A 558 -23.21 -13.85 -13.80
CA PHE A 558 -21.97 -14.61 -13.74
C PHE A 558 -21.74 -15.18 -12.33
N ILE A 559 -22.38 -16.31 -12.03
CA ILE A 559 -22.25 -16.99 -10.73
C ILE A 559 -21.16 -18.09 -10.78
N GLU A 560 -20.98 -18.75 -11.92
CA GLU A 560 -19.98 -19.81 -12.13
C GLU A 560 -19.76 -20.08 -13.62
N LEU A 561 -18.50 -20.25 -14.06
CA LEU A 561 -18.16 -20.78 -15.38
C LEU A 561 -17.61 -22.20 -15.23
N VAL A 562 -18.48 -23.20 -15.36
CA VAL A 562 -18.06 -24.61 -15.27
C VAL A 562 -17.49 -25.07 -16.63
N THR A 563 -16.18 -25.25 -16.69
CA THR A 563 -15.53 -25.88 -17.86
C THR A 563 -15.33 -27.36 -17.58
N ASN A 564 -16.22 -28.20 -18.12
CA ASN A 564 -16.04 -29.64 -18.09
C ASN A 564 -15.05 -30.06 -19.18
N ILE A 565 -13.80 -30.30 -18.82
CA ILE A 565 -12.84 -30.97 -19.72
C ILE A 565 -13.15 -32.45 -19.65
N ILE A 566 -13.91 -32.94 -20.63
CA ILE A 566 -14.11 -34.37 -20.84
C ILE A 566 -12.81 -34.89 -21.50
N ALA A 567 -12.10 -35.76 -20.79
CA ALA A 567 -10.91 -36.45 -21.31
C ALA A 567 -11.29 -37.51 -22.35
#